data_AF-A0A9P0LI75-F1
#
_entry.id   AF-A0A9P0LI75-F1
#
_cell.length_a   1.000
_cell.length_b   1.000
_cell.length_c   1.000
_cell.angle_alpha   90.00
_cell.angle_beta   90.00
_cell.angle_gamma   90.00
#
_symmetry.space_group_name_H-M   'P 1'
#
loop_
_entity.id
_entity.type
_entity.pdbx_description
1 polymer ?
#
loop_
_entity_poly.entity_id
_entity_poly.type
_entity_poly.pdbx_seq_one_letter_code
_entity_poly.pdbx_strand_id
1 'polypeptide(L)'
;MARRMKLKNLPDYSTLSGGQAFELAAQKADNPLQYSFTTPLLQYKNCNFSFAGLKNQLQRQLIREEREKDILADGVIPGIHNLCAGFQLAITRHLCHRLQRGMDYVERKNMIQSDNRILVI
;
A
#
# COMPACT_ATOMS: atom_id res chain seq x y z
N MET A 1 2.08 -8.01 5.56
CA MET A 1 1.45 -6.96 6.40
C MET A 1 0.25 -7.50 7.14
N ALA A 2 -0.71 -8.14 6.44
CA ALA A 2 -1.90 -8.76 7.03
C ALA A 2 -1.66 -9.58 8.31
N ARG A 3 -0.61 -10.42 8.35
CA ARG A 3 -0.25 -11.18 9.56
C ARG A 3 0.07 -10.30 10.78
N ARG A 4 0.85 -9.22 10.59
CA ARG A 4 1.20 -8.29 11.69
C ARG A 4 -0.02 -7.47 12.14
N MET A 5 -0.92 -7.22 11.22
CA MET A 5 -2.21 -6.55 11.43
C MET A 5 -3.29 -7.48 11.98
N LYS A 6 -2.96 -8.77 12.20
CA LYS A 6 -3.84 -9.76 12.81
C LYS A 6 -5.18 -9.91 12.10
N LEU A 7 -5.24 -9.67 10.78
CA LEU A 7 -6.48 -9.77 10.01
C LEU A 7 -7.12 -11.16 10.11
N LYS A 8 -6.30 -12.22 10.25
CA LYS A 8 -6.80 -13.59 10.44
C LYS A 8 -7.61 -13.80 11.73
N ASN A 9 -7.49 -12.91 12.71
CA ASN A 9 -8.26 -12.98 13.95
C ASN A 9 -9.71 -12.50 13.73
N LEU A 10 -10.00 -11.84 12.60
CA LEU A 10 -11.34 -11.45 12.20
C LEU A 10 -11.96 -12.58 11.36
N PRO A 11 -13.19 -13.05 11.70
CA PRO A 11 -13.85 -14.14 10.99
C PRO A 11 -13.90 -13.95 9.47
N ASP A 12 -14.24 -12.73 9.04
CA ASP A 12 -14.35 -12.30 7.64
C ASP A 12 -13.09 -12.55 6.80
N TYR A 13 -11.91 -12.61 7.44
CA TYR A 13 -10.62 -12.70 6.73
C TYR A 13 -9.81 -13.94 7.12
N SER A 14 -10.30 -14.76 8.05
CA SER A 14 -9.58 -15.87 8.68
C SER A 14 -9.09 -16.94 7.68
N THR A 15 -9.91 -17.23 6.66
CA THR A 15 -9.66 -18.22 5.62
C THR A 15 -8.99 -17.65 4.36
N LEU A 16 -8.82 -16.33 4.29
CA LEU A 16 -8.34 -15.65 3.09
C LEU A 16 -6.82 -15.55 3.02
N SER A 17 -6.32 -15.40 1.80
CA SER A 17 -4.92 -15.03 1.58
C SER A 17 -4.64 -13.63 2.16
N GLY A 18 -3.39 -13.38 2.56
CA GLY A 18 -3.04 -12.11 3.20
C GLY A 18 -3.22 -10.89 2.30
N GLY A 19 -3.12 -11.04 0.97
CA GLY A 19 -3.40 -9.94 0.03
C GLY A 19 -4.88 -9.65 -0.08
N GLN A 20 -5.68 -10.70 -0.30
CA GLN A 20 -7.14 -10.60 -0.43
C GLN A 20 -7.81 -10.08 0.86
N ALA A 21 -7.39 -10.60 2.02
CA ALA A 21 -7.85 -10.10 3.32
C ALA A 21 -7.61 -8.60 3.48
N PHE A 22 -6.45 -8.12 3.03
CA PHE A 22 -6.06 -6.73 3.14
C PHE A 22 -6.90 -5.83 2.24
N GLU A 23 -7.17 -6.28 1.02
CA GLU A 23 -7.99 -5.57 0.04
C GLU A 23 -9.45 -5.48 0.49
N LEU A 24 -10.05 -6.58 0.94
CA LEU A 24 -11.43 -6.55 1.47
C LEU A 24 -11.54 -5.69 2.73
N ALA A 25 -10.54 -5.74 3.61
CA ALA A 25 -10.49 -4.87 4.79
C ALA A 25 -10.43 -3.38 4.39
N ALA A 26 -9.66 -3.03 3.36
CA ALA A 26 -9.57 -1.66 2.86
C ALA A 26 -10.89 -1.14 2.26
N GLN A 27 -11.68 -2.00 1.61
CA GLN A 27 -12.98 -1.63 1.04
C GLN A 27 -14.00 -1.18 2.11
N LYS A 28 -13.82 -1.62 3.35
CA LYS A 28 -14.68 -1.25 4.50
C LYS A 28 -14.23 0.04 5.21
N ALA A 29 -13.26 0.77 4.65
CA ALA A 29 -12.78 2.03 5.20
C ALA A 29 -13.83 3.14 5.07
N ASP A 30 -14.15 3.80 6.17
CA ASP A 30 -14.96 5.02 6.21
C ASP A 30 -14.12 6.27 5.97
N ASN A 31 -12.83 6.24 6.34
CA ASN A 31 -11.88 7.32 6.09
C ASN A 31 -10.52 6.78 5.60
N PRO A 32 -10.37 6.57 4.28
CA PRO A 32 -9.12 6.07 3.68
C PRO A 32 -7.89 6.97 3.89
N LEU A 33 -8.08 8.23 4.29
CA LEU A 33 -7.02 9.22 4.47
C LEU A 33 -6.66 9.45 5.94
N GLN A 34 -7.26 8.71 6.88
CA GLN A 34 -6.96 8.82 8.31
C GLN A 34 -5.46 8.61 8.61
N TYR A 35 -4.78 7.78 7.82
CA TYR A 35 -3.36 7.47 7.99
C TYR A 35 -2.54 8.01 6.82
N SER A 36 -1.59 8.88 7.13
CA SER A 36 -0.70 9.48 6.12
C SER A 36 0.54 8.61 5.87
N PHE A 37 0.83 8.34 4.61
CA PHE A 37 2.02 7.62 4.16
C PHE A 37 2.79 8.46 3.16
N THR A 38 4.12 8.46 3.27
CA THR A 38 5.00 9.11 2.29
C THR A 38 5.27 8.20 1.11
N THR A 39 5.26 8.77 -0.09
CA THR A 39 5.62 8.04 -1.32
C THR A 39 7.13 7.77 -1.35
N PRO A 40 7.58 6.52 -1.48
CA PRO A 40 9.01 6.20 -1.52
C PRO A 40 9.74 6.74 -2.76
N LEU A 41 11.03 6.98 -2.59
CA LEU A 41 11.99 7.22 -3.68
C LEU A 41 11.68 8.40 -4.63
N LEU A 42 10.84 9.37 -4.22
CA LEU A 42 10.47 10.52 -5.07
C LEU A 42 11.69 11.27 -5.63
N GLN A 43 12.73 11.45 -4.81
CA GLN A 43 13.96 12.17 -5.18
C GLN A 43 14.87 11.42 -6.17
N TYR A 44 14.76 10.08 -6.29
CA TYR A 44 15.69 9.28 -7.09
C TYR A 44 15.25 9.21 -8.55
N LYS A 45 16.12 9.63 -9.47
CA LYS A 45 15.88 9.64 -10.92
C LYS A 45 16.04 8.27 -11.60
N ASN A 46 15.44 7.24 -11.03
CA ASN A 46 15.41 5.88 -11.58
C ASN A 46 13.97 5.32 -11.56
N CYS A 47 13.78 4.07 -12.02
CA CYS A 47 12.48 3.40 -12.07
C CYS A 47 12.32 2.28 -11.02
N ASN A 48 13.31 2.11 -10.13
CA ASN A 48 13.33 1.07 -9.08
C ASN A 48 12.12 1.14 -8.15
N PHE A 49 11.65 -0.01 -7.66
CA PHE A 49 10.58 -0.07 -6.65
C PHE A 49 11.17 -0.32 -5.26
N SER A 50 10.53 0.21 -4.21
CA SER A 50 10.84 -0.13 -2.83
C SER A 50 9.61 0.03 -1.96
N PHE A 51 9.37 -0.98 -1.12
CA PHE A 51 8.21 -1.04 -0.21
C PHE A 51 8.63 -1.06 1.27
N ALA A 52 9.93 -1.11 1.56
CA ALA A 52 10.44 -1.20 2.93
C ALA A 52 10.06 0.02 3.77
N GLY A 53 10.17 1.22 3.20
CA GLY A 53 9.78 2.46 3.87
C GLY A 53 8.29 2.52 4.22
N LEU A 54 7.42 2.04 3.32
CA LEU A 54 5.98 1.95 3.55
C LEU A 54 5.66 0.92 4.65
N LYS A 55 6.27 -0.27 4.58
CA LYS A 55 6.14 -1.31 5.62
C LYS A 55 6.48 -0.76 7.00
N ASN A 56 7.58 -0.01 7.12
CA ASN A 56 7.99 0.56 8.41
C ASN A 56 7.02 1.64 8.90
N GLN A 57 6.49 2.48 7.99
CA GLN A 57 5.45 3.46 8.34
C GLN A 57 4.18 2.79 8.86
N LEU A 58 3.72 1.74 8.18
CA LEU A 58 2.57 0.94 8.60
C LEU A 58 2.78 0.35 10.00
N GLN A 59 3.95 -0.24 10.24
CA GLN A 59 4.28 -0.79 11.55
C GLN A 59 4.28 0.28 12.65
N ARG A 60 4.83 1.47 12.38
CA ARG A 60 4.84 2.57 13.36
C ARG A 60 3.42 3.05 13.69
N GLN A 61 2.57 3.22 12.68
CA GLN A 61 1.18 3.63 12.89
C GLN A 61 0.39 2.59 13.69
N LEU A 62 0.56 1.31 13.34
CA LEU A 62 -0.06 0.20 14.04
C LEU A 62 0.36 0.15 15.52
N ILE A 63 1.68 0.20 15.79
CA ILE A 63 2.20 0.20 17.17
C ILE A 63 1.73 1.41 17.96
N ARG A 64 1.67 2.60 17.32
CA ARG A 64 1.17 3.81 17.97
C ARG A 64 -0.28 3.63 18.41
N GLU A 65 -1.14 3.14 17.53
CA GLU A 65 -2.55 2.98 17.85
C GLU A 65 -2.81 1.82 18.83
N GLU A 66 -2.05 0.72 18.73
CA GLU A 66 -2.09 -0.35 19.73
C GLU A 66 -1.79 0.19 21.14
N ARG A 67 -0.82 1.10 21.27
CA ARG A 67 -0.47 1.74 22.56
C ARG A 67 -1.51 2.76 23.02
N GLU A 68 -1.96 3.64 22.12
CA GLU A 68 -2.93 4.70 22.45
C GLU A 68 -4.28 4.15 22.90
N LYS A 69 -4.66 2.96 22.42
CA LYS A 69 -5.95 2.32 22.70
C LYS A 69 -5.83 1.08 23.60
N ASP A 70 -4.66 0.86 24.21
CA ASP A 70 -4.36 -0.27 25.10
C ASP A 70 -4.80 -1.62 24.55
N ILE A 71 -4.45 -1.88 23.28
CA ILE A 71 -4.85 -3.08 22.56
C ILE A 71 -4.02 -4.27 23.03
N LEU A 72 -4.71 -5.35 23.42
CA LEU A 72 -4.10 -6.62 23.83
C LEU A 72 -3.22 -7.23 22.71
N ALA A 73 -2.32 -8.13 23.11
CA ALA A 73 -1.31 -8.71 22.22
C ALA A 73 -1.88 -9.37 20.95
N ASP A 74 -3.09 -9.91 21.01
CA ASP A 74 -3.84 -10.55 19.91
C ASP A 74 -4.99 -9.68 19.36
N GLY A 75 -5.24 -8.51 19.95
CA GLY A 75 -6.31 -7.59 19.55
C GLY A 75 -6.02 -6.91 18.21
N VAL A 76 -7.09 -6.58 17.49
CA VAL A 76 -7.05 -5.80 16.24
C VAL A 76 -7.38 -4.34 16.56
N ILE A 77 -6.63 -3.40 15.99
CA ILE A 77 -6.89 -1.97 16.18
C ILE A 77 -8.25 -1.58 15.57
N PRO A 78 -9.00 -0.63 16.16
CA PRO A 78 -10.25 -0.17 15.57
C PRO A 78 -10.10 0.45 14.17
N GLY A 79 -9.00 1.17 13.91
CA GLY A 79 -8.77 1.81 12.61
C GLY A 79 -8.18 0.90 11.54
N ILE A 80 -8.31 -0.43 11.69
CA ILE A 80 -7.69 -1.42 10.80
C ILE A 80 -8.07 -1.25 9.33
N HIS A 81 -9.34 -0.97 9.05
CA HIS A 81 -9.85 -0.80 7.67
C HIS A 81 -9.24 0.43 7.01
N ASN A 82 -9.25 1.58 7.72
CA ASN A 82 -8.66 2.82 7.25
C ASN A 82 -7.14 2.71 7.08
N LEU A 83 -6.47 1.96 7.97
CA LEU A 83 -5.03 1.70 7.86
C LEU A 83 -4.71 0.83 6.62
N CYS A 84 -5.52 -0.19 6.33
CA CYS A 84 -5.42 -0.97 5.09
C CYS A 84 -5.61 -0.08 3.86
N ALA A 85 -6.66 0.74 3.83
CA ALA A 85 -6.96 1.61 2.70
C ALA A 85 -5.85 2.64 2.44
N GLY A 86 -5.38 3.33 3.48
CA GLY A 86 -4.28 4.29 3.36
C GLY A 86 -2.99 3.64 2.85
N PHE A 87 -2.70 2.42 3.30
CA PHE A 87 -1.52 1.66 2.85
C PHE A 87 -1.62 1.21 1.39
N GLN A 88 -2.79 0.71 0.97
CA GLN A 88 -3.02 0.36 -0.44
C GLN A 88 -2.93 1.57 -1.36
N LEU A 89 -3.48 2.71 -0.92
CA LEU A 89 -3.36 3.98 -1.65
C LEU A 89 -1.89 4.38 -1.83
N ALA A 90 -1.08 4.26 -0.77
CA ALA A 90 0.34 4.58 -0.82
C ALA A 90 1.13 3.66 -1.75
N ILE A 91 0.85 2.34 -1.71
CA ILE A 91 1.44 1.37 -2.64
C ILE A 91 1.07 1.71 -4.08
N THR A 92 -0.21 1.96 -4.34
CA THR A 92 -0.73 2.25 -5.68
C THR A 92 -0.10 3.52 -6.24
N ARG A 93 -0.05 4.59 -5.44
CA ARG A 93 0.66 5.83 -5.81
C ARG A 93 2.12 5.58 -6.16
N HIS A 94 2.82 4.76 -5.38
CA HIS A 94 4.21 4.38 -5.67
C HIS A 94 4.29 3.64 -7.00
N LEU A 95 3.44 2.62 -7.23
CA LEU A 95 3.41 1.88 -8.49
C LEU A 95 3.19 2.79 -9.70
N CYS A 96 2.13 3.61 -9.66
CA CYS A 96 1.80 4.56 -10.73
C CYS A 96 2.96 5.53 -11.01
N HIS A 97 3.55 6.12 -9.96
CA HIS A 97 4.64 7.07 -10.12
C HIS A 97 5.88 6.42 -10.76
N ARG A 98 6.26 5.21 -10.35
CA ARG A 98 7.43 4.53 -10.93
C ARG A 98 7.17 4.03 -12.35
N LEU A 99 5.96 3.56 -12.63
CA LEU A 99 5.54 3.16 -13.98
C LEU A 99 5.54 4.35 -14.94
N GLN A 100 4.94 5.47 -14.54
CA GLN A 100 4.93 6.71 -15.33
C GLN A 100 6.34 7.14 -15.71
N ARG A 101 7.30 7.10 -14.77
CA ARG A 101 8.70 7.42 -15.07
C ARG A 101 9.33 6.45 -16.08
N GLY A 102 8.98 5.17 -16.02
CA GLY A 102 9.39 4.19 -17.02
C GLY A 102 8.86 4.53 -18.40
N MET A 103 7.57 4.87 -18.49
CA MET A 103 6.94 5.30 -19.73
C MET A 103 7.60 6.57 -20.30
N ASP A 104 7.81 7.60 -19.47
CA ASP A 104 8.49 8.84 -19.86
C ASP A 104 9.93 8.59 -20.34
N TYR A 105 10.63 7.63 -19.72
CA TYR A 105 11.98 7.26 -20.13
C TYR A 105 12.00 6.63 -21.52
N VAL A 106 11.11 5.65 -21.75
CA VAL A 106 10.95 4.96 -23.04
C VAL A 106 10.60 5.96 -24.14
N GLU A 107 9.70 6.91 -23.84
CA GLU A 107 9.30 8.00 -24.73
C GLU A 107 10.50 8.87 -25.12
N ARG A 108 11.20 9.44 -24.13
CA ARG A 108 12.34 10.35 -24.36
C ARG A 108 13.51 9.70 -25.08
N LYS A 109 13.65 8.39 -24.95
CA LYS A 109 14.70 7.61 -25.61
C LYS A 109 14.27 7.07 -26.97
N ASN A 110 13.05 7.36 -27.43
CA ASN A 110 12.47 6.84 -28.66
C ASN A 110 12.62 5.31 -28.76
N MET A 111 12.47 4.60 -27.63
CA MET A 111 12.69 3.16 -27.56
C MET A 111 11.54 2.36 -28.18
N ILE A 112 10.37 2.97 -28.36
CA ILE A 112 9.23 2.42 -29.07
C ILE A 112 8.89 3.37 -30.21
N GLN A 113 8.93 2.86 -31.44
CA GLN A 113 8.52 3.60 -32.64
C GLN A 113 7.04 4.01 -32.51
N SER A 114 6.72 5.24 -32.92
CA SER A 114 5.40 5.84 -32.76
C SER A 114 4.26 4.96 -33.28
N ASP A 115 4.46 4.31 -34.42
CA ASP A 115 3.47 3.45 -35.09
C ASP A 115 3.21 2.12 -34.35
N ASN A 116 4.10 1.73 -33.44
CA ASN A 116 4.04 0.49 -32.67
C ASN A 116 3.64 0.70 -31.20
N ARG A 117 3.17 1.90 -30.84
CA ARG A 117 2.73 2.19 -29.46
C ARG A 117 1.32 1.67 -29.22
N ILE A 118 1.21 0.63 -28.40
CA ILE A 118 -0.06 0.01 -28.03
C ILE A 118 -0.14 -0.06 -26.50
N LEU A 119 -1.22 0.45 -25.93
CA LEU A 119 -1.56 0.22 -24.53
C LEU A 119 -2.28 -1.12 -24.41
N VAL A 120 -1.70 -2.06 -23.67
CA VAL A 120 -2.33 -3.35 -23.34
C VAL A 120 -2.85 -3.26 -21.91
N ILE A 121 -4.16 -3.49 -21.72
CA ILE A 121 -4.86 -3.42 -20.43
C ILE A 121 -5.44 -4.79 -20.11
#